data_AF-A0A4U2ZWS2-F1
#
_entry.id   AF-A0A4U2ZWS2-F1
#
_cell.length_a   1.000
_cell.length_b   1.000
_cell.length_c   1.000
_cell.angle_alpha   90.00
_cell.angle_beta   90.00
_cell.angle_gamma   90.00
#
_symmetry.space_group_name_H-M   'P 1'
#
loop_
_entity.id
_entity.type
_entity.pdbx_description
1 polymer ?
#
loop_
_entity_poly.entity_id
_entity_poly.type
_entity_poly.pdbx_seq_one_letter_code
_entity_poly.pdbx_strand_id
1 'polypeptide(L)' 'IFSSSKHAGEDLLDFSPVLLINFDDKILYSMFPEPASYEDYVPKDWNGKYEDFTKLIPKSEKYWIDEFNNNLFSL' A
#
# COMPACT_ATOMS: atom_id res chain seq x y z
N ILE A 1 -20.74 -12.79 -26.88
CA ILE A 1 -21.06 -13.74 -25.79
C ILE A 1 -20.54 -13.08 -24.52
N PHE A 2 -21.44 -12.65 -23.64
CA PHE A 2 -21.08 -12.00 -22.38
C PHE A 2 -20.36 -12.99 -21.46
N SER A 3 -19.29 -12.54 -20.80
CA SER A 3 -18.73 -13.13 -19.58
C SER A 3 -18.29 -11.96 -18.71
N SER A 4 -19.21 -11.33 -17.98
CA SER A 4 -19.66 -11.69 -16.62
C SER A 4 -18.90 -10.89 -15.56
N SER A 5 -19.45 -9.71 -15.26
CA SER A 5 -19.36 -8.92 -14.01
C SER A 5 -18.79 -9.61 -12.75
N LYS A 6 -17.47 -9.81 -12.65
CA LYS A 6 -16.84 -10.41 -11.46
C LYS A 6 -15.72 -9.63 -10.77
N HIS A 7 -15.23 -8.49 -11.27
CA HIS A 7 -13.97 -7.93 -10.77
C HIS A 7 -14.04 -6.58 -10.04
N ALA A 8 -15.20 -5.94 -9.91
CA ALA A 8 -15.27 -4.58 -9.34
C ALA A 8 -14.69 -4.44 -7.91
N GLY A 9 -14.68 -5.53 -7.11
CA GLY A 9 -14.08 -5.54 -5.78
C GLY A 9 -12.58 -5.87 -5.76
N GLU A 10 -12.08 -6.60 -6.75
CA GLU A 10 -10.63 -6.87 -6.90
C GLU A 10 -9.93 -5.61 -7.46
N ASP A 11 -10.57 -4.91 -8.40
CA ASP A 11 -10.09 -3.66 -8.98
C ASP A 11 -9.88 -2.54 -7.93
N LEU A 12 -10.58 -2.58 -6.80
CA LEU A 12 -10.41 -1.60 -5.73
C LEU A 12 -9.15 -1.82 -4.90
N LEU A 13 -8.66 -3.06 -4.82
CA LEU A 13 -7.44 -3.39 -4.07
C LEU A 13 -6.19 -2.82 -4.75
N ASP A 14 -6.23 -2.61 -6.07
CA ASP A 14 -5.16 -1.97 -6.85
C ASP A 14 -4.86 -0.53 -6.38
N PHE A 15 -5.82 0.12 -5.71
CA PHE A 15 -5.65 1.44 -5.12
C PHE A 15 -5.16 1.40 -3.66
N SER A 16 -4.89 0.22 -3.10
CA SER A 16 -4.34 0.14 -1.75
C SER A 16 -2.92 0.71 -1.70
N PRO A 17 -2.55 1.45 -0.65
CA PRO A 17 -1.18 1.87 -0.45
C PRO A 17 -0.32 0.64 -0.16
N VAL A 18 0.69 0.42 -0.99
CA VAL A 18 1.57 -0.76 -0.88
C VAL A 18 3.04 -0.40 -0.66
N LEU A 19 3.42 0.85 -0.90
CA LEU A 19 4.76 1.36 -0.68
C LEU A 19 4.70 2.70 0.07
N LEU A 20 5.61 2.90 1.01
CA LEU A 20 5.92 4.19 1.63
C LEU A 20 7.42 4.45 1.55
N ILE A 21 7.81 5.62 1.03
CA ILE A 21 9.20 6.01 0.88
C ILE A 21 9.48 7.15 1.86
N ASN A 22 10.27 6.87 2.90
CA ASN A 22 10.79 7.87 3.82
C ASN A 22 12.19 8.31 3.35
N PHE A 23 12.28 9.49 2.76
CA PHE A 23 13.53 10.03 2.23
C PHE A 23 14.49 10.52 3.32
N ASP A 24 13.98 11.01 4.44
CA ASP A 24 14.79 11.55 5.52
C ASP A 24 15.61 10.46 6.20
N ASP A 25 14.96 9.33 6.50
CA ASP A 25 15.60 8.17 7.14
C ASP A 25 16.14 7.14 6.13
N LYS A 26 15.91 7.36 4.82
CA LYS A 26 16.26 6.44 3.73
C LYS A 26 15.67 5.05 3.91
N ILE A 27 14.36 4.99 4.18
CA ILE A 27 13.64 3.73 4.40
C ILE A 27 12.55 3.56 3.34
N LEU A 28 12.51 2.39 2.70
CA LEU A 28 11.36 1.93 1.93
C LEU A 28 10.57 0.93 2.77
N TYR A 29 9.28 1.19 2.95
CA TYR A 29 8.36 0.24 3.55
C TYR A 29 7.50 -0.38 2.44
N SER A 30 7.37 -1.70 2.48
CA SER A 30 6.58 -2.51 1.56
C SER A 30 5.51 -3.27 2.33
N MET A 31 4.29 -3.25 1.80
CA MET A 31 3.19 -4.13 2.20
C MET A 31 2.71 -4.98 1.02
N PHE A 32 3.48 -5.02 -0.07
CA PHE A 32 3.06 -5.67 -1.30
C PHE A 32 3.18 -7.21 -1.15
N PRO A 33 2.09 -7.98 -1.25
CA PRO A 33 2.07 -9.40 -0.90
C PRO A 33 2.72 -10.31 -1.93
N GLU A 34 3.21 -9.78 -3.05
CA GLU A 34 3.85 -10.57 -4.12
C GLU A 34 5.31 -10.93 -3.81
N PRO A 35 5.82 -12.03 -4.39
CA PRO A 35 7.19 -12.52 -4.16
C PRO A 35 8.31 -11.60 -4.67
N ALA A 36 7.98 -10.43 -5.24
CA ALA A 36 8.95 -9.53 -5.82
C ALA A 36 9.81 -8.77 -4.79
N SER A 37 9.58 -8.95 -3.48
CA SER A 37 10.39 -8.42 -2.35
C SER A 37 10.96 -7.03 -2.62
N TYR A 38 10.08 -6.04 -2.84
CA TYR A 38 10.47 -4.66 -3.16
C TYR A 38 11.41 -4.03 -2.13
N GLU A 39 11.30 -4.44 -0.88
CA GLU A 39 12.20 -4.10 0.22
C GLU A 39 13.67 -4.44 -0.07
N ASP A 40 13.96 -5.45 -0.90
CA ASP A 40 15.33 -5.80 -1.26
C ASP A 40 15.93 -4.91 -2.36
N TYR A 41 15.08 -4.17 -3.10
CA TYR A 41 15.47 -3.34 -4.24
C TYR A 41 15.65 -1.87 -3.88
N VAL A 42 16.37 -1.60 -2.79
CA VAL A 42 16.67 -0.24 -2.33
C VAL A 42 18.08 0.20 -2.72
N PRO A 43 18.33 1.52 -2.87
CA PRO A 43 19.67 2.02 -3.14
C PRO A 43 20.66 1.66 -2.03
N LYS A 44 21.96 1.79 -2.32
CA LYS A 44 23.00 1.66 -1.30
C LYS A 44 22.75 2.64 -0.14
N ASP A 45 22.94 2.15 1.09
CA ASP A 45 22.73 2.88 2.35
C ASP A 45 21.25 3.23 2.66
N TRP A 46 20.31 2.55 2.00
CA TRP A 46 18.89 2.54 2.36
C TRP A 46 18.53 1.25 3.10
N ASN A 47 17.42 1.31 3.83
CA ASN A 47 16.83 0.14 4.48
C ASN A 47 15.47 -0.17 3.85
N GLY A 48 15.25 -1.40 3.41
CA GLY A 48 13.93 -1.87 3.02
C GLY A 48 13.29 -2.68 4.13
N LYS A 49 11.98 -2.48 4.33
CA LYS A 49 11.20 -3.18 5.36
C LYS A 49 9.90 -3.70 4.80
N TYR A 50 9.64 -4.99 5.00
CA TYR A 50 8.32 -5.57 4.76
C TYR A 50 7.48 -5.50 6.05
N GLU A 51 6.71 -4.42 6.22
CA GLU A 51 5.90 -4.20 7.41
C GLU A 51 4.71 -3.25 7.16
N ASP A 52 3.70 -3.33 8.03
CA ASP A 52 2.54 -2.42 7.99
C ASP A 52 2.94 -0.99 8.37
N PHE A 53 3.09 -0.14 7.35
CA PHE A 53 3.43 1.27 7.51
C PHE A 53 2.22 2.19 7.73
N THR A 54 0.99 1.68 7.64
CA THR A 54 -0.22 2.55 7.64
C THR A 54 -0.36 3.36 8.93
N LYS A 55 0.24 2.90 10.04
CA LYS A 55 0.28 3.62 11.32
C LYS A 55 1.22 4.83 11.33
N LEU A 56 2.17 4.89 10.40
CA LEU A 56 3.11 6.00 10.25
C LEU A 56 2.48 7.20 9.53
N ILE A 57 1.44 6.95 8.73
CA ILE A 57 0.81 7.97 7.89
C ILE A 57 -0.21 8.78 8.72
N PRO A 58 -0.13 10.12 8.75
CA PRO A 58 -1.13 10.96 9.38
C PRO A 58 -2.52 10.71 8.81
N LYS A 59 -3.57 10.75 9.65
CA LYS A 59 -4.95 10.47 9.19
C LYS A 59 -5.37 11.35 8.00
N SER A 60 -4.93 12.62 7.98
CA SER A 60 -5.20 13.57 6.91
C SER A 60 -4.64 13.18 5.54
N GLU A 61 -3.65 12.28 5.49
CA GLU A 61 -2.99 11.85 4.25
C GLU A 61 -3.47 10.46 3.78
N LYS A 62 -4.29 9.78 4.59
CA LYS A 62 -4.84 8.47 4.24
C LYS A 62 -6.03 8.62 3.28
N TYR A 63 -5.74 8.69 1.99
CA TYR A 63 -6.77 8.81 0.94
C TYR A 63 -7.74 7.62 0.89
N TRP A 64 -7.36 6.47 1.45
CA TRP A 64 -8.18 5.26 1.52
C TRP A 64 -9.07 5.19 2.77
N ILE A 65 -9.09 6.23 3.61
CA ILE A 65 -9.88 6.30 4.84
C ILE A 65 -10.86 7.46 4.76
N ASP A 66 -12.14 7.22 5.12
CA ASP A 66 -13.15 8.27 5.18
C ASP A 66 -13.17 9.05 6.52
N GLU A 67 -14.06 10.04 6.62
CA GLU A 67 -14.22 10.86 7.84
C GLU A 67 -14.61 10.04 9.09
N PHE A 68 -15.32 8.93 8.89
CA PHE A 68 -15.76 7.99 9.91
C PHE A 68 -14.73 6.90 10.22
N ASN A 69 -13.55 6.96 9.61
CA ASN A 69 -12.45 6.01 9.77
C ASN A 69 -12.72 4.62 9.15
N ASN A 70 -13.59 4.53 8.16
CA ASN A 70 -13.79 3.33 7.35
C ASN A 70 -12.76 3.28 6.23
N ASN A 71 -12.32 2.07 5.87
CA ASN A 71 -11.48 1.86 4.70
C ASN A 71 -12.37 1.79 3.44
N LEU A 72 -12.06 2.64 2.46
CA LEU A 72 -12.82 2.81 1.22
C LEU A 72 -12.66 1.64 0.25
N PHE A 73 -11.63 0.82 0.43
CA PHE A 73 -11.27 -0.28 -0.46
C PHE A 73 -11.45 -1.66 0.17
N SER A 74 -11.87 -1.73 1.44
CA SER A 74 -12.29 -2.99 2.07
C SER A 74 -13.78 -3.21 1.83
N LEU A 75 -14.14 -4.38 1.29
CA LEU A 75 -15.52 -4.88 1.20
C LEU A 75 -16.08 -5.28 2.57
#